data_AF-A0AAD5HC64-F1
#
_entry.id   AF-A0AAD5HC64-F1
#
_cell.length_a   1.000
_cell.length_b   1.000
_cell.length_c   1.000
_cell.angle_alpha   90.00
_cell.angle_beta   90.00
_cell.angle_gamma   90.00
#
_symmetry.space_group_name_H-M   'P 1'
#
loop_
_entity.id
_entity.type
_entity.pdbx_description
1 polymer ?
#
loop_
_entity_poly.entity_id
_entity_poly.type
_entity_poly.pdbx_seq_one_letter_code
_entity_poly.pdbx_strand_id
1 'polypeptide(L)'
;MLWNSFRQIASFGGRAMLDFLIAWFGTVIVETLTGGNEDRTQGPKNGYGECDDVINKPTDSDDSPHTEPDHLNGKQPLKSKLRTIFTPLSIYCLIFSVLLAYGGGQVSIIKGSFYQTSYSNYITRDVVRAGCVIGNTDGTGYTLSDRQYWFNQTIQLANDGAKLVLWSEETYQTMDGLDEQQFLNQASAIASNNSIYLALSYINIIGDTFENLMTLIAPNGTVLRRYNKAHPVVGVEDQPAGPNVLQYVDTPEFGRIGLGICFDYNFPSLIDQAGQNQVDLMLQASWTWGPIGTFHARGNSLRAIENGFTMLRCGSQGMSGVFTATSDSPYQQQFATLSNQTLIFQLPRLPYTRTTYTVFRGAFGWICLALGLLSLLYLIVSSIMRRVSLRRSH
;
A
#
# COMPACT_ATOMS: atom_id res chain seq x y z
N MET A 1 0.51 7.69 -16.42
CA MET A 1 1.91 7.53 -15.96
C MET A 1 2.13 8.00 -14.54
N LEU A 2 1.82 9.26 -14.17
CA LEU A 2 2.13 9.81 -12.84
C LEU A 2 1.63 8.98 -11.65
N TRP A 3 0.43 8.40 -11.77
CA TRP A 3 -0.20 7.63 -10.69
C TRP A 3 0.52 6.30 -10.37
N ASN A 4 1.09 5.64 -11.38
CA ASN A 4 1.84 4.40 -11.18
C ASN A 4 3.17 4.71 -10.50
N SER A 5 3.90 5.71 -10.99
CA SER A 5 5.14 6.18 -10.35
C SER A 5 4.91 6.61 -8.90
N PHE A 6 3.79 7.29 -8.61
CA PHE A 6 3.42 7.66 -7.24
C PHE A 6 3.15 6.43 -6.36
N ARG A 7 2.34 5.46 -6.83
CA ARG A 7 2.14 4.20 -6.10
C ARG A 7 3.43 3.44 -5.84
N GLN A 8 4.36 3.47 -6.80
CA GLN A 8 5.65 2.79 -6.68
C GLN A 8 6.53 3.35 -5.56
N ILE A 9 6.28 4.58 -5.07
CA ILE A 9 6.95 5.12 -3.88
C ILE A 9 6.70 4.26 -2.63
N ALA A 10 5.63 3.45 -2.60
CA ALA A 10 5.42 2.46 -1.54
C ALA A 10 6.56 1.43 -1.46
N SER A 11 7.21 1.08 -2.58
CA SER A 11 8.43 0.25 -2.55
C SER A 11 9.63 0.95 -1.91
N PHE A 12 9.55 2.28 -1.71
CA PHE A 12 10.59 3.05 -1.04
C PHE A 12 10.45 3.05 0.48
N GLY A 13 9.32 3.60 0.97
CA GLY A 13 9.06 3.84 2.39
C GLY A 13 7.68 3.37 2.86
N GLY A 14 7.04 2.51 2.08
CA GLY A 14 5.73 1.97 2.38
C GLY A 14 4.60 2.97 2.21
N ARG A 15 3.39 2.53 2.56
CA ARG A 15 2.20 3.36 2.62
C ARG A 15 2.40 4.58 3.54
N ALA A 16 3.16 4.44 4.62
CA ALA A 16 3.47 5.54 5.52
C ALA A 16 4.16 6.72 4.80
N MET A 17 5.03 6.44 3.82
CA MET A 17 5.64 7.48 2.98
C MET A 17 4.61 8.18 2.09
N LEU A 18 3.68 7.43 1.49
CA LEU A 18 2.61 8.01 0.67
C LEU A 18 1.72 8.93 1.52
N ASP A 19 1.29 8.45 2.68
CA ASP A 19 0.45 9.20 3.61
C ASP A 19 1.16 10.47 4.10
N PHE A 20 2.47 10.37 4.41
CA PHE A 20 3.30 11.52 4.78
C PHE A 20 3.39 12.56 3.66
N LEU A 21 3.63 12.16 2.41
CA LEU A 21 3.72 13.09 1.28
C LEU A 21 2.40 13.84 1.05
N ILE A 22 1.27 13.14 1.16
CA ILE A 22 -0.06 13.74 1.02
C ILE A 22 -0.31 14.74 2.15
N ALA A 23 0.00 14.38 3.39
CA ALA A 23 -0.16 15.28 4.53
C ALA A 23 0.75 16.52 4.42
N TRP A 24 2.02 16.34 4.02
CA TRP A 24 2.97 17.42 3.87
C TRP A 24 2.58 18.39 2.75
N PHE A 25 2.06 17.89 1.63
CA PHE A 25 1.53 18.74 0.55
C PHE A 25 0.44 19.71 1.06
N GLY A 26 -0.50 19.21 1.86
CA GLY A 26 -1.55 20.05 2.46
C GLY A 26 -0.98 21.19 3.31
N THR A 27 0.02 20.89 4.15
CA THR A 27 0.66 21.91 5.00
C THR A 27 1.42 22.97 4.20
N VAL A 28 2.13 22.55 3.14
CA VAL A 28 2.88 23.45 2.26
C VAL A 28 1.93 24.42 1.53
N ILE A 29 0.80 23.93 1.04
CA ILE A 29 -0.20 24.80 0.39
C ILE A 29 -0.69 25.86 1.37
N VAL A 30 -1.11 25.45 2.58
CA VAL A 30 -1.61 26.39 3.59
C VAL A 30 -0.57 27.48 3.87
N GLU A 31 0.68 27.10 4.09
CA GLU A 31 1.77 28.05 4.36
C GLU A 31 2.03 29.01 3.19
N THR A 32 1.99 28.52 1.94
CA THR A 32 2.15 29.40 0.77
C THR A 32 0.99 30.38 0.58
N LEU A 33 -0.24 29.97 0.94
CA LEU A 33 -1.42 30.82 0.85
C LEU A 33 -1.49 31.85 1.99
N THR A 34 -1.06 31.48 3.20
CA THR A 34 -1.07 32.40 4.37
C THR A 34 0.16 33.31 4.41
N GLY A 35 1.33 32.83 3.99
CA GLY A 35 2.57 33.60 3.95
C GLY A 35 2.54 34.78 2.96
N GLY A 36 1.66 34.73 1.94
CA GLY A 36 1.42 35.85 1.04
C GLY A 36 0.70 37.05 1.67
N ASN A 37 0.11 36.89 2.86
CA ASN A 37 -0.62 37.96 3.55
C ASN A 37 0.23 38.69 4.62
N GLU A 38 1.26 38.07 5.19
CA GLU A 38 2.08 38.72 6.22
C GLU A 38 3.00 39.81 5.63
N ASP A 39 3.48 39.65 4.40
CA ASP A 39 4.34 40.64 3.72
C ASP A 39 3.61 41.94 3.32
N ARG A 40 2.27 42.01 3.46
CA ARG A 40 1.48 43.23 3.17
C ARG A 40 1.17 44.09 4.40
N THR A 41 1.60 43.71 5.61
CA THR A 41 1.19 44.41 6.85
C THR A 41 2.32 45.06 7.66
N GLN A 42 3.53 45.17 7.10
CA GLN A 42 4.61 45.97 7.72
C GLN A 42 4.85 47.28 6.96
N GLY A 43 3.95 48.24 7.21
CA GLY A 43 4.12 49.69 6.98
C GLY A 43 3.60 50.43 8.22
N PRO A 44 4.23 51.54 8.65
CA PRO A 44 4.36 51.88 10.07
C PRO A 44 3.03 52.33 10.70
N LYS A 45 2.65 51.67 11.80
CA LYS A 45 1.71 52.23 12.77
C LYS A 45 2.45 53.30 13.57
N ASN A 46 2.23 54.56 13.23
CA ASN A 46 2.33 55.70 14.15
C ASN A 46 1.50 56.85 13.57
N GLY A 47 0.46 57.26 14.28
CA GLY A 47 -0.43 58.34 13.87
C GLY A 47 -1.70 58.31 14.70
N TYR A 48 -1.60 58.78 15.94
CA TYR A 48 -2.75 59.30 16.67
C TYR A 48 -3.41 60.36 15.79
N GLY A 49 -4.68 60.16 15.44
CA GLY A 49 -5.53 61.13 14.76
C GLY A 49 -6.66 61.50 15.71
N GLU A 50 -6.40 62.52 16.52
CA GLU A 50 -7.40 63.32 17.23
C GLU A 50 -7.99 64.33 16.22
N CYS A 51 -9.30 64.53 16.27
CA CYS A 51 -10.02 65.49 15.44
C CYS A 51 -9.59 66.93 15.78
N ASP A 52 -9.43 67.79 14.77
CA ASP A 52 -10.14 69.08 14.69
C ASP A 52 -9.79 69.87 13.41
N ASP A 53 -10.88 70.23 12.73
CA ASP A 53 -11.22 71.42 11.96
C ASP A 53 -10.19 72.51 11.52
N VAL A 54 -10.49 73.04 10.31
CA VAL A 54 -10.43 74.47 9.90
C VAL A 54 -9.17 75.02 9.15
N ILE A 55 -9.40 75.22 7.84
CA ILE A 55 -9.14 76.44 7.01
C ILE A 55 -7.74 76.74 6.41
N ASN A 56 -7.79 77.04 5.09
CA ASN A 56 -6.92 77.86 4.21
C ASN A 56 -5.76 77.23 3.38
N LYS A 57 -5.99 77.20 2.06
CA LYS A 57 -5.04 77.45 0.95
C LYS A 57 -4.51 78.92 1.03
N PRO A 58 -3.40 79.35 0.37
CA PRO A 58 -2.99 79.08 -1.03
C PRO A 58 -1.49 78.70 -1.21
N THR A 59 -1.13 77.84 -2.18
CA THR A 59 -0.48 78.12 -3.50
C THR A 59 0.73 79.05 -3.54
N ASP A 60 1.80 78.51 -4.17
CA ASP A 60 2.97 79.13 -4.84
C ASP A 60 4.29 78.69 -4.17
N SER A 61 5.42 78.47 -4.84
CA SER A 61 5.83 78.21 -6.22
C SER A 61 7.34 77.88 -6.13
N ASP A 62 7.87 77.23 -7.15
CA ASP A 62 9.27 77.26 -7.58
C ASP A 62 10.38 76.39 -6.96
N ASP A 63 11.21 75.96 -7.92
CA ASP A 63 12.64 75.62 -7.90
C ASP A 63 13.11 74.20 -7.52
N SER A 64 13.25 73.41 -8.59
CA SER A 64 14.38 72.46 -8.81
C SER A 64 15.71 73.25 -8.96
N PRO A 65 16.95 72.68 -8.94
CA PRO A 65 17.25 71.31 -9.36
C PRO A 65 18.46 70.59 -8.70
N HIS A 66 18.64 69.32 -9.11
CA HIS A 66 19.87 68.51 -9.11
C HIS A 66 20.43 67.95 -7.79
N THR A 67 20.26 66.64 -7.62
CA THR A 67 21.40 65.74 -7.36
C THR A 67 21.14 64.38 -7.99
N GLU A 68 22.08 63.92 -8.81
CA GLU A 68 22.08 62.67 -9.56
C GLU A 68 22.05 61.41 -8.66
N PRO A 69 21.65 60.25 -9.21
CA PRO A 69 21.42 59.03 -8.44
C PRO A 69 22.71 58.28 -8.15
N ASP A 70 23.02 58.08 -6.87
CA ASP A 70 24.07 57.15 -6.45
C ASP A 70 23.63 55.71 -6.74
N HIS A 71 24.08 55.19 -7.87
CA HIS A 71 24.06 53.76 -8.21
C HIS A 71 25.04 52.99 -7.30
N LEU A 72 24.65 52.75 -6.04
CA LEU A 72 25.34 51.78 -5.19
C LEU A 72 24.77 50.38 -5.41
N ASN A 73 25.50 49.69 -6.28
CA ASN A 73 25.45 48.28 -6.61
C ASN A 73 25.63 47.40 -5.35
N GLY A 74 24.57 47.26 -4.56
CA GLY A 74 24.54 46.43 -3.36
C GLY A 74 24.30 44.97 -3.72
N LYS A 75 25.37 44.18 -3.85
CA LYS A 75 25.31 42.72 -3.89
C LYS A 75 24.35 42.21 -2.79
N GLN A 76 23.17 41.73 -3.18
CA GLN A 76 22.30 40.99 -2.25
C GLN A 76 23.13 39.88 -1.59
N PRO A 77 23.20 39.81 -0.25
CA PRO A 77 24.05 38.85 0.43
C PRO A 77 23.61 37.44 0.03
N LEU A 78 24.56 36.54 -0.25
CA LEU A 78 24.30 35.15 -0.67
C LEU A 78 23.25 34.43 0.22
N LYS A 79 23.17 34.82 1.50
CA LYS A 79 22.16 34.39 2.48
C LYS A 79 20.71 34.72 2.08
N SER A 80 20.44 35.86 1.45
CA SER A 80 19.07 36.24 1.03
C SER A 80 18.60 35.41 -0.17
N LYS A 81 19.49 35.14 -1.14
CA LYS A 81 19.21 34.26 -2.29
C LYS A 81 19.01 32.80 -1.89
N LEU A 82 19.81 32.30 -0.93
CA LEU A 82 19.63 30.96 -0.37
C LEU A 82 18.27 30.83 0.33
N ARG A 83 17.81 31.86 1.05
CA ARG A 83 16.49 31.87 1.70
C ARG A 83 15.32 31.82 0.71
N THR A 84 15.50 32.32 -0.51
CA THR A 84 14.50 32.24 -1.59
C THR A 84 14.43 30.85 -2.24
N ILE A 85 15.53 30.09 -2.18
CA ILE A 85 15.64 28.75 -2.79
C ILE A 85 15.23 27.64 -1.81
N PHE A 86 15.29 27.86 -0.50
CA PHE A 86 14.93 26.88 0.54
C PHE A 86 13.60 27.21 1.23
N THR A 87 12.54 27.43 0.45
CA THR A 87 11.17 27.51 0.97
C THR A 87 10.62 26.10 1.25
N PRO A 88 9.68 25.93 2.19
CA PRO A 88 9.02 24.63 2.43
C PRO A 88 8.45 23.99 1.15
N LEU A 89 7.91 24.82 0.25
CA LEU A 89 7.46 24.39 -1.07
C LEU A 89 8.61 23.85 -1.94
N SER A 90 9.73 24.55 -2.01
CA SER A 90 10.89 24.08 -2.80
C SER A 90 11.46 22.76 -2.29
N ILE A 91 11.50 22.56 -0.97
CA ILE A 91 11.98 21.32 -0.34
C ILE A 91 11.01 20.18 -0.63
N TYR A 92 9.70 20.43 -0.49
CA TYR A 92 8.67 19.47 -0.86
C TYR A 92 8.78 19.05 -2.33
N CYS A 93 8.86 20.02 -3.25
CA CYS A 93 8.97 19.75 -4.67
C CYS A 93 10.23 18.93 -4.99
N LEU A 94 11.38 19.25 -4.38
CA LEU A 94 12.61 18.49 -4.57
C LEU A 94 12.46 17.03 -4.12
N ILE A 95 11.99 16.80 -2.89
CA ILE A 95 11.81 15.43 -2.36
C ILE A 95 10.79 14.66 -3.19
N PHE A 96 9.67 15.29 -3.52
CA PHE A 96 8.62 14.68 -4.34
C PHE A 96 9.13 14.31 -5.73
N SER A 97 9.90 15.19 -6.39
CA SER A 97 10.53 14.90 -7.68
C SER A 97 11.54 13.75 -7.60
N VAL A 98 12.34 13.68 -6.54
CA VAL A 98 13.28 12.56 -6.32
C VAL A 98 12.52 11.23 -6.16
N LEU A 99 11.43 11.22 -5.38
CA LEU A 99 10.63 10.02 -5.16
C LEU A 99 9.85 9.60 -6.40
N LEU A 100 9.33 10.55 -7.18
CA LEU A 100 8.73 10.27 -8.48
C LEU A 100 9.76 9.73 -9.49
N ALA A 101 10.98 10.27 -9.49
CA ALA A 101 12.07 9.77 -10.33
C ALA A 101 12.48 8.35 -9.92
N TYR A 102 12.53 8.05 -8.62
CA TYR A 102 12.73 6.69 -8.10
C TYR A 102 11.61 5.76 -8.57
N GLY A 103 10.33 6.14 -8.38
CA GLY A 103 9.18 5.34 -8.78
C GLY A 103 9.12 5.10 -10.29
N GLY A 104 9.39 6.14 -11.08
CA GLY A 104 9.53 6.03 -12.54
C GLY A 104 10.71 5.16 -12.96
N GLY A 105 11.84 5.24 -12.25
CA GLY A 105 13.00 4.37 -12.50
C GLY A 105 12.70 2.90 -12.23
N GLN A 106 12.01 2.58 -11.15
CA GLN A 106 11.60 1.21 -10.80
C GLN A 106 10.65 0.61 -11.83
N VAL A 107 9.69 1.41 -12.30
CA VAL A 107 8.65 1.00 -13.25
C VAL A 107 9.19 0.93 -14.69
N SER A 108 9.97 1.92 -15.11
CA SER A 108 10.29 2.14 -16.53
C SER A 108 11.75 1.95 -16.92
N ILE A 109 12.70 1.91 -15.97
CA ILE A 109 14.14 1.87 -16.28
C ILE A 109 14.75 0.53 -15.84
N ILE A 110 14.55 0.14 -14.58
CA ILE A 110 15.24 -1.01 -13.98
C ILE A 110 14.79 -2.34 -14.59
N LYS A 111 13.54 -2.43 -15.08
CA LYS A 111 13.05 -3.60 -15.83
C LYS A 111 13.35 -3.56 -17.34
N GLY A 112 14.23 -2.65 -17.78
CA GLY A 112 14.58 -2.46 -19.19
C GLY A 112 13.43 -1.89 -20.04
N SER A 113 12.45 -1.25 -19.40
CA SER A 113 11.09 -1.12 -19.91
C SER A 113 10.65 0.31 -20.21
N PHE A 114 11.42 1.04 -21.01
CA PHE A 114 10.91 2.15 -21.83
C PHE A 114 11.98 2.59 -22.84
N TYR A 115 11.64 2.60 -24.13
CA TYR A 115 12.48 2.95 -25.31
C TYR A 115 13.72 2.11 -25.62
N GLN A 116 14.19 1.24 -24.72
CA GLN A 116 15.46 0.52 -24.88
C GLN A 116 15.32 -0.95 -25.30
N THR A 117 14.11 -1.53 -25.23
CA THR A 117 13.85 -2.93 -25.62
C THR A 117 12.52 -3.08 -26.36
N SER A 118 12.40 -4.10 -27.20
CA SER A 118 11.13 -4.43 -27.85
C SER A 118 10.12 -5.00 -26.86
N TYR A 119 8.83 -4.81 -27.12
CA TYR A 119 7.77 -5.32 -26.24
C TYR A 119 7.86 -6.84 -26.03
N SER A 120 8.27 -7.59 -27.05
CA SER A 120 8.47 -9.05 -26.98
C SER A 120 9.56 -9.49 -26.00
N ASN A 121 10.52 -8.61 -25.71
CA ASN A 121 11.61 -8.85 -24.75
C ASN A 121 11.29 -8.26 -23.37
N TYR A 122 10.33 -7.34 -23.28
CA TYR A 122 9.82 -6.79 -22.02
C TYR A 122 8.84 -7.74 -21.33
N ILE A 123 7.93 -8.36 -22.09
CA ILE A 123 6.95 -9.30 -21.56
C ILE A 123 7.61 -10.65 -21.27
N THR A 124 7.36 -11.21 -20.08
CA THR A 124 7.78 -12.58 -19.80
C THR A 124 6.87 -13.57 -20.54
N ARG A 125 7.47 -14.56 -21.19
CA ARG A 125 6.69 -15.69 -21.73
C ARG A 125 6.35 -16.71 -20.65
N ASP A 126 6.94 -16.55 -19.47
CA ASP A 126 6.75 -17.45 -18.35
C ASP A 126 5.49 -17.09 -17.55
N VAL A 127 4.36 -17.49 -18.09
CA VAL A 127 3.02 -17.18 -17.59
C VAL A 127 2.21 -18.48 -17.53
N VAL A 128 1.49 -18.68 -16.44
CA VAL A 128 0.60 -19.82 -16.26
C VAL A 128 -0.81 -19.37 -15.98
N ARG A 129 -1.78 -20.25 -16.28
CA ARG A 129 -3.16 -20.03 -15.86
C ARG A 129 -3.29 -20.35 -14.38
N ALA A 130 -3.85 -19.42 -13.62
CA ALA A 130 -4.23 -19.62 -12.23
C ALA A 130 -5.75 -19.45 -12.08
N GLY A 131 -6.39 -20.43 -11.46
CA GLY A 131 -7.83 -20.45 -11.24
C GLY A 131 -8.21 -19.91 -9.87
N CYS A 132 -9.35 -19.22 -9.79
CA CYS A 132 -10.01 -18.91 -8.54
C CYS A 132 -11.35 -19.64 -8.46
N VAL A 133 -11.62 -20.32 -7.35
CA VAL A 133 -12.97 -20.78 -6.97
C VAL A 133 -13.51 -19.79 -5.94
N ILE A 134 -14.61 -19.11 -6.23
CA ILE A 134 -15.15 -18.04 -5.39
C ILE A 134 -16.36 -18.55 -4.60
N GLY A 135 -16.16 -18.76 -3.30
CA GLY A 135 -17.13 -19.25 -2.33
C GLY A 135 -17.66 -18.22 -1.32
N ASN A 136 -18.65 -18.69 -0.57
CA ASN A 136 -19.45 -18.13 0.53
C ASN A 136 -20.38 -16.92 0.27
N THR A 137 -21.59 -17.00 0.84
CA THR A 137 -22.90 -16.91 0.17
C THR A 137 -23.64 -15.57 0.28
N ASP A 138 -24.35 -15.20 -0.79
CA ASP A 138 -25.25 -14.04 -0.94
C ASP A 138 -26.75 -14.41 -0.82
N GLY A 139 -27.07 -15.52 -0.13
CA GLY A 139 -28.44 -16.02 -0.02
C GLY A 139 -28.94 -16.84 -1.22
N THR A 140 -28.04 -17.30 -2.09
CA THR A 140 -28.35 -18.02 -3.35
C THR A 140 -28.61 -19.53 -3.23
N GLY A 141 -28.69 -20.08 -2.01
CA GLY A 141 -29.24 -21.42 -1.77
C GLY A 141 -28.28 -22.61 -1.85
N TYR A 142 -26.98 -22.40 -2.06
CA TYR A 142 -25.96 -23.46 -1.92
C TYR A 142 -25.34 -23.40 -0.51
N THR A 143 -25.29 -24.53 0.19
CA THR A 143 -24.70 -24.60 1.52
C THR A 143 -23.18 -24.69 1.44
N LEU A 144 -22.49 -24.05 2.39
CA LEU A 144 -21.04 -24.13 2.60
C LEU A 144 -20.49 -25.57 2.70
N SER A 145 -21.38 -26.54 2.86
CA SER A 145 -21.08 -27.96 3.01
C SER A 145 -21.11 -28.76 1.70
N ASP A 146 -21.41 -28.17 0.54
CA ASP A 146 -21.38 -28.91 -0.74
C ASP A 146 -19.95 -29.10 -1.27
N ARG A 147 -19.26 -30.06 -0.67
CA ARG A 147 -17.88 -30.46 -1.01
C ARG A 147 -17.73 -30.80 -2.49
N GLN A 148 -18.66 -31.57 -3.05
CA GLN A 148 -18.53 -32.09 -4.41
C GLN A 148 -18.68 -30.96 -5.43
N TYR A 149 -19.55 -29.99 -5.17
CA TYR A 149 -19.71 -28.82 -6.02
C TYR A 149 -18.40 -28.04 -6.18
N TRP A 150 -17.74 -27.66 -5.08
CA TRP A 150 -16.50 -26.88 -5.12
C TRP A 150 -15.32 -27.64 -5.72
N PHE A 151 -15.26 -28.96 -5.49
CA PHE A 151 -14.26 -29.80 -6.16
C PHE A 151 -14.53 -29.95 -7.66
N ASN A 152 -15.77 -30.03 -8.11
CA ASN A 152 -16.08 -30.02 -9.54
C ASN A 152 -15.63 -28.72 -10.21
N GLN A 153 -15.82 -27.56 -9.55
CA GLN A 153 -15.30 -26.28 -10.04
C GLN A 153 -13.76 -26.28 -10.15
N THR A 154 -13.09 -26.87 -9.17
CA THR A 154 -11.63 -27.03 -9.16
C THR A 154 -11.14 -27.89 -10.32
N ILE A 155 -11.80 -29.04 -10.54
CA ILE A 155 -11.48 -29.96 -11.64
C ILE A 155 -11.73 -29.27 -12.99
N GLN A 156 -12.82 -28.51 -13.13
CA GLN A 156 -13.10 -27.75 -14.33
C GLN A 156 -11.99 -26.73 -14.63
N LEU A 157 -11.57 -25.96 -13.64
CA LEU A 157 -10.44 -25.02 -13.80
C LEU A 157 -9.14 -25.72 -14.21
N ALA A 158 -8.88 -26.91 -13.66
CA ALA A 158 -7.73 -27.72 -14.05
C ALA A 158 -7.81 -28.20 -15.50
N ASN A 159 -9.00 -28.66 -15.94
CA ASN A 159 -9.27 -29.02 -17.33
C ASN A 159 -9.12 -27.81 -18.28
N ASP A 160 -9.45 -26.62 -17.81
CA ASP A 160 -9.24 -25.35 -18.52
C ASP A 160 -7.77 -24.88 -18.51
N GLY A 161 -6.87 -25.71 -17.97
CA GLY A 161 -5.43 -25.55 -18.03
C GLY A 161 -4.82 -24.79 -16.85
N ALA A 162 -5.57 -24.53 -15.78
CA ALA A 162 -5.01 -23.94 -14.57
C ALA A 162 -3.92 -24.86 -13.97
N LYS A 163 -2.79 -24.27 -13.56
CA LYS A 163 -1.68 -24.97 -12.87
C LYS A 163 -1.64 -24.70 -11.38
N LEU A 164 -2.38 -23.69 -10.95
CA LEU A 164 -2.62 -23.32 -9.56
C LEU A 164 -4.10 -22.97 -9.43
N VAL A 165 -4.80 -23.52 -8.44
CA VAL A 165 -6.17 -23.13 -8.10
C VAL A 165 -6.19 -22.66 -6.65
N LEU A 166 -6.78 -21.50 -6.42
CA LEU A 166 -6.96 -20.91 -5.09
C LEU A 166 -8.46 -20.71 -4.81
N TRP A 167 -8.93 -21.18 -3.66
CA TRP A 167 -10.28 -20.91 -3.17
C TRP A 167 -10.32 -19.57 -2.44
N SER A 168 -11.42 -18.83 -2.58
CA SER A 168 -11.66 -17.67 -1.71
C SER A 168 -11.91 -18.11 -0.27
N GLU A 169 -11.86 -17.15 0.64
CA GLU A 169 -11.92 -17.43 2.08
C GLU A 169 -13.19 -18.19 2.45
N GLU A 170 -13.04 -19.19 3.33
CA GLU A 170 -14.16 -19.95 3.91
C GLU A 170 -15.11 -20.54 2.87
N THR A 171 -14.57 -21.03 1.74
CA THR A 171 -15.39 -21.61 0.65
C THR A 171 -16.10 -22.89 1.10
N TYR A 172 -15.53 -23.63 2.04
CA TYR A 172 -16.09 -24.86 2.59
C TYR A 172 -16.01 -24.88 4.11
N GLN A 173 -16.89 -25.64 4.77
CA GLN A 173 -16.86 -25.88 6.21
C GLN A 173 -16.86 -27.39 6.49
N THR A 174 -15.88 -27.86 7.26
CA THR A 174 -15.84 -29.24 7.77
C THR A 174 -16.65 -29.36 9.06
N MET A 175 -17.05 -30.59 9.41
CA MET A 175 -17.83 -30.84 10.62
C MET A 175 -16.97 -31.08 11.87
N ASP A 176 -15.80 -31.70 11.69
CA ASP A 176 -14.82 -32.00 12.73
C ASP A 176 -13.45 -32.34 12.10
N GLY A 177 -12.48 -32.76 12.93
CA GLY A 177 -11.15 -33.14 12.46
C GLY A 177 -11.09 -34.42 11.61
N LEU A 178 -12.04 -35.35 11.75
CA LEU A 178 -12.12 -36.53 10.88
C LEU A 178 -12.63 -36.14 9.50
N ASP A 179 -13.63 -35.26 9.46
CA ASP A 179 -14.18 -34.70 8.23
C ASP A 179 -13.14 -33.84 7.50
N GLU A 180 -12.35 -33.05 8.22
CA GLU A 180 -11.19 -32.33 7.66
C GLU A 180 -10.19 -33.30 7.02
N GLN A 181 -9.84 -34.39 7.71
CA GLN A 181 -8.89 -35.35 7.16
C GLN A 181 -9.42 -35.99 5.87
N GLN A 182 -10.71 -36.34 5.81
CA GLN A 182 -11.34 -36.86 4.59
C GLN A 182 -11.37 -35.82 3.48
N PHE A 183 -11.72 -34.57 3.80
CA PHE A 183 -11.71 -33.45 2.87
C PHE A 183 -10.32 -33.23 2.25
N LEU A 184 -9.27 -33.19 3.08
CA LEU A 184 -7.89 -33.01 2.62
C LEU A 184 -7.35 -34.20 1.84
N ASN A 185 -7.77 -35.43 2.17
CA ASN A 185 -7.42 -36.63 1.38
C ASN A 185 -8.04 -36.56 -0.03
N GLN A 186 -9.30 -36.15 -0.14
CA GLN A 186 -9.96 -35.96 -1.43
C GLN A 186 -9.30 -34.83 -2.23
N ALA A 187 -9.01 -33.70 -1.58
CA ALA A 187 -8.28 -32.60 -2.17
C ALA A 187 -6.89 -33.02 -2.70
N SER A 188 -6.17 -33.82 -1.92
CA SER A 188 -4.86 -34.37 -2.29
C SER A 188 -4.94 -35.25 -3.54
N ALA A 189 -5.96 -36.11 -3.62
CA ALA A 189 -6.22 -36.91 -4.81
C ALA A 189 -6.56 -36.03 -6.03
N ILE A 190 -7.36 -34.97 -5.86
CA ILE A 190 -7.69 -34.04 -6.95
C ILE A 190 -6.44 -33.30 -7.44
N ALA A 191 -5.63 -32.77 -6.53
CA ALA A 191 -4.39 -32.08 -6.88
C ALA A 191 -3.43 -33.01 -7.65
N SER A 192 -3.28 -34.26 -7.19
CA SER A 192 -2.46 -35.27 -7.86
C SER A 192 -3.00 -35.67 -9.24
N ASN A 193 -4.28 -36.02 -9.32
CA ASN A 193 -4.89 -36.49 -10.56
C ASN A 193 -4.90 -35.43 -11.67
N ASN A 194 -4.96 -34.16 -11.29
CA ASN A 194 -4.96 -33.04 -12.24
C ASN A 194 -3.59 -32.36 -12.38
N SER A 195 -2.58 -32.78 -11.61
CA SER A 195 -1.24 -32.19 -11.61
C SER A 195 -1.23 -30.67 -11.42
N ILE A 196 -1.95 -30.20 -10.40
CA ILE A 196 -2.07 -28.77 -10.05
C ILE A 196 -1.62 -28.49 -8.62
N TYR A 197 -1.16 -27.27 -8.37
CA TYR A 197 -1.14 -26.74 -7.01
C TYR A 197 -2.57 -26.37 -6.60
N LEU A 198 -2.99 -26.76 -5.41
CA LEU A 198 -4.32 -26.51 -4.90
C LEU A 198 -4.25 -25.85 -3.52
N ALA A 199 -4.69 -24.60 -3.42
CA ALA A 199 -4.80 -23.85 -2.18
C ALA A 199 -6.28 -23.71 -1.81
N LEU A 200 -6.69 -24.40 -0.74
CA LEU A 200 -8.07 -24.47 -0.28
C LEU A 200 -8.23 -23.62 0.95
N SER A 201 -9.20 -22.71 0.97
CA SER A 201 -9.60 -22.02 2.18
C SER A 201 -10.95 -22.53 2.69
N TYR A 202 -10.99 -22.88 3.96
CA TYR A 202 -12.12 -23.56 4.59
C TYR A 202 -12.14 -23.31 6.11
N ILE A 203 -13.31 -23.51 6.70
CA ILE A 203 -13.51 -23.52 8.15
C ILE A 203 -13.33 -24.96 8.64
N ASN A 204 -12.58 -25.12 9.73
CA ASN A 204 -12.51 -26.38 10.46
C ASN A 204 -13.13 -26.26 11.84
N ILE A 205 -14.23 -26.98 12.10
CA ILE A 205 -14.89 -26.98 13.40
C ILE A 205 -14.10 -27.86 14.39
N ILE A 206 -13.82 -27.33 15.58
CA ILE A 206 -13.09 -28.01 16.65
C ILE A 206 -13.84 -27.79 17.96
N GLY A 207 -14.66 -28.77 18.36
CA GLY A 207 -15.52 -28.64 19.54
C GLY A 207 -16.48 -27.46 19.40
N ASP A 208 -16.42 -26.51 20.33
CA ASP A 208 -17.27 -25.30 20.33
C ASP A 208 -16.63 -24.11 19.61
N THR A 209 -15.47 -24.29 18.97
CA THR A 209 -14.78 -23.24 18.21
C THR A 209 -14.45 -23.72 16.79
N PHE A 210 -13.76 -22.90 16.01
CA PHE A 210 -13.33 -23.24 14.67
C PHE A 210 -11.96 -22.66 14.35
N GLU A 211 -11.39 -23.06 13.22
CA GLU A 211 -10.21 -22.43 12.61
C GLU A 211 -10.57 -21.93 11.21
N ASN A 212 -10.06 -20.76 10.83
CA ASN A 212 -10.10 -20.27 9.45
C ASN A 212 -8.78 -20.64 8.77
N LEU A 213 -8.83 -21.63 7.89
CA LEU A 213 -7.66 -22.30 7.35
C LEU A 213 -7.45 -21.99 5.88
N MET A 214 -6.19 -22.06 5.47
CA MET A 214 -5.77 -22.25 4.09
C MET A 214 -4.75 -23.37 4.01
N THR A 215 -5.04 -24.41 3.23
CA THR A 215 -4.12 -25.54 3.02
C THR A 215 -3.65 -25.58 1.58
N LEU A 216 -2.32 -25.55 1.40
CA LEU A 216 -1.65 -25.66 0.10
C LEU A 216 -1.18 -27.10 -0.13
N ILE A 217 -1.56 -27.65 -1.27
CA ILE A 217 -1.28 -29.01 -1.70
C ILE A 217 -0.51 -28.96 -3.02
N ALA A 218 0.52 -29.80 -3.13
CA ALA A 218 1.36 -29.94 -4.31
C ALA A 218 0.69 -30.76 -5.42
N PRO A 219 1.18 -30.65 -6.68
CA PRO A 219 0.73 -31.46 -7.82
C PRO A 219 0.88 -32.98 -7.68
N ASN A 220 1.58 -33.47 -6.65
CA ASN A 220 1.70 -34.88 -6.34
C ASN A 220 0.78 -35.33 -5.19
N GLY A 221 -0.12 -34.45 -4.73
CA GLY A 221 -1.02 -34.70 -3.60
C GLY A 221 -0.41 -34.49 -2.21
N THR A 222 0.85 -34.06 -2.10
CA THR A 222 1.46 -33.79 -0.80
C THR A 222 0.92 -32.49 -0.21
N VAL A 223 0.42 -32.52 1.03
CA VAL A 223 0.09 -31.31 1.79
C VAL A 223 1.39 -30.59 2.14
N LEU A 224 1.60 -29.39 1.58
CA LEU A 224 2.81 -28.61 1.78
C LEU A 224 2.73 -27.75 3.05
N ARG A 225 1.59 -27.08 3.24
CA ARG A 225 1.30 -26.23 4.41
C ARG A 225 -0.18 -26.22 4.72
N ARG A 226 -0.48 -26.26 6.02
CA ARG A 226 -1.76 -25.89 6.61
C ARG A 226 -1.54 -24.59 7.38
N TYR A 227 -2.21 -23.52 6.97
CA TYR A 227 -2.09 -22.19 7.56
C TYR A 227 -3.38 -21.84 8.28
N ASN A 228 -3.29 -21.45 9.55
CA ASN A 228 -4.40 -20.86 10.30
C ASN A 228 -4.23 -19.34 10.32
N LYS A 229 -5.31 -18.62 9.99
CA LYS A 229 -5.37 -17.16 9.90
C LYS A 229 -4.77 -16.52 11.15
N ALA A 230 -3.76 -15.68 10.96
CA ALA A 230 -3.02 -15.09 12.07
C ALA A 230 -3.76 -13.90 12.70
N HIS A 231 -4.59 -13.20 11.94
CA HIS A 231 -5.34 -12.05 12.41
C HIS A 231 -6.84 -12.18 12.11
N PRO A 232 -7.60 -12.79 13.04
CA PRO A 232 -9.05 -12.72 13.02
C PRO A 232 -9.56 -11.28 13.00
N VAL A 233 -10.68 -11.04 12.30
CA VAL A 233 -11.34 -9.73 12.30
C VAL A 233 -12.02 -9.46 13.64
N VAL A 234 -11.45 -8.57 14.45
CA VAL A 234 -11.97 -8.21 15.77
C VAL A 234 -13.45 -7.81 15.70
N GLY A 235 -14.30 -8.52 16.43
CA GLY A 235 -15.74 -8.27 16.52
C GLY A 235 -16.59 -8.90 15.41
N VAL A 236 -15.98 -9.58 14.45
CA VAL A 236 -16.66 -10.38 13.41
C VAL A 236 -16.31 -11.86 13.55
N GLU A 237 -15.05 -12.13 13.86
CA GLU A 237 -14.44 -13.44 13.97
C GLU A 237 -14.02 -13.67 15.42
N ASP A 238 -14.54 -14.74 16.04
CA ASP A 238 -14.31 -15.10 17.44
C ASP A 238 -13.39 -16.31 17.61
N GLN A 239 -12.91 -16.89 16.50
CA GLN A 239 -11.95 -17.98 16.54
C GLN A 239 -10.58 -17.54 17.09
N PRO A 240 -9.84 -18.44 17.75
CA PRO A 240 -8.45 -18.19 18.13
C PRO A 240 -7.57 -17.85 16.93
N ALA A 241 -6.69 -16.87 17.11
CA ALA A 241 -5.69 -16.50 16.13
C ALA A 241 -4.64 -17.62 15.94
N GLY A 242 -4.27 -17.87 14.69
CA GLY A 242 -3.08 -18.64 14.34
C GLY A 242 -1.78 -17.89 14.70
N PRO A 243 -0.61 -18.54 14.54
CA PRO A 243 0.68 -17.90 14.82
C PRO A 243 0.91 -16.65 13.95
N ASN A 244 1.40 -15.57 14.55
CA ASN A 244 1.78 -14.34 13.83
C ASN A 244 3.12 -14.48 13.08
N VAL A 245 3.24 -15.54 12.29
CA VAL A 245 4.41 -15.90 11.49
C VAL A 245 3.93 -16.29 10.10
N LEU A 246 4.44 -15.60 9.08
CA LEU A 246 4.07 -15.86 7.70
C LEU A 246 4.55 -17.27 7.31
N GLN A 247 3.62 -18.12 6.89
CA GLN A 247 3.94 -19.46 6.41
C GLN A 247 4.25 -19.42 4.91
N TYR A 248 5.31 -20.11 4.52
CA TYR A 248 5.72 -20.25 3.13
C TYR A 248 6.32 -21.63 2.83
N VAL A 249 6.42 -21.94 1.53
CA VAL A 249 7.09 -23.13 0.98
C VAL A 249 7.82 -22.82 -0.31
N ASP A 250 8.93 -23.51 -0.53
CA ASP A 250 9.66 -23.47 -1.79
C ASP A 250 9.11 -24.51 -2.76
N THR A 251 8.86 -24.08 -3.99
CA THR A 251 8.30 -24.90 -5.06
C THR A 251 9.15 -24.77 -6.33
N PRO A 252 9.34 -25.83 -7.12
CA PRO A 252 10.08 -25.75 -8.37
C PRO A 252 9.45 -24.80 -9.39
N GLU A 253 8.12 -24.78 -9.47
CA GLU A 253 7.40 -24.05 -10.52
C GLU A 253 7.08 -22.61 -10.14
N PHE A 254 6.83 -22.29 -8.87
CA PHE A 254 6.41 -20.93 -8.46
C PHE A 254 7.42 -20.23 -7.56
N GLY A 255 8.59 -20.84 -7.35
CA GLY A 255 9.54 -20.36 -6.35
C GLY A 255 8.92 -20.47 -4.95
N ARG A 256 9.15 -19.46 -4.12
CA ARG A 256 8.63 -19.39 -2.77
C ARG A 256 7.19 -18.87 -2.76
N ILE A 257 6.26 -19.72 -2.31
CA ILE A 257 4.85 -19.38 -2.13
C ILE A 257 4.58 -19.06 -0.66
N GLY A 258 4.02 -17.88 -0.38
CA GLY A 258 3.53 -17.48 0.94
C GLY A 258 1.99 -17.48 1.02
N LEU A 259 1.46 -17.71 2.22
CA LEU A 259 0.01 -17.81 2.47
C LEU A 259 -0.45 -16.69 3.41
N GLY A 260 -1.59 -16.06 3.10
CA GLY A 260 -2.26 -15.12 3.99
C GLY A 260 -3.75 -15.03 3.70
N ILE A 261 -4.56 -14.81 4.72
CA ILE A 261 -6.02 -14.81 4.60
C ILE A 261 -6.54 -13.41 4.94
N CYS A 262 -7.21 -12.79 3.97
CA CYS A 262 -8.05 -11.61 4.14
C CYS A 262 -7.40 -10.49 4.97
N PHE A 263 -7.79 -10.38 6.24
CA PHE A 263 -7.40 -9.33 7.17
C PHE A 263 -5.91 -9.41 7.58
N ASP A 264 -5.23 -10.55 7.37
CA ASP A 264 -3.78 -10.66 7.54
C ASP A 264 -3.01 -9.58 6.77
N TYR A 265 -3.51 -9.17 5.60
CA TYR A 265 -2.86 -8.15 4.76
C TYR A 265 -2.97 -6.72 5.31
N ASN A 266 -3.79 -6.52 6.33
CA ASN A 266 -3.90 -5.26 7.06
C ASN A 266 -2.78 -5.09 8.08
N PHE A 267 -2.00 -6.14 8.38
CA PHE A 267 -0.94 -6.13 9.38
C PHE A 267 0.45 -6.14 8.72
N PRO A 268 1.12 -4.97 8.60
CA PRO A 268 2.46 -4.91 8.02
C PRO A 268 3.45 -5.83 8.74
N SER A 269 3.34 -5.99 10.06
CA SER A 269 4.22 -6.89 10.83
C SER A 269 4.22 -8.34 10.34
N LEU A 270 3.11 -8.81 9.75
CA LEU A 270 3.01 -10.14 9.17
C LEU A 270 3.50 -10.13 7.71
N ILE A 271 2.97 -9.22 6.89
CA ILE A 271 3.28 -9.22 5.45
C ILE A 271 4.71 -8.77 5.16
N ASP A 272 5.34 -7.97 6.03
CA ASP A 272 6.75 -7.60 5.92
C ASP A 272 7.68 -8.81 6.00
N GLN A 273 7.20 -9.91 6.61
CA GLN A 273 7.94 -11.17 6.63
C GLN A 273 8.03 -11.77 5.22
N ALA A 274 7.11 -11.47 4.30
CA ALA A 274 7.18 -11.94 2.91
C ALA A 274 8.42 -11.37 2.22
N GLY A 275 8.66 -10.07 2.38
CA GLY A 275 9.85 -9.42 1.83
C GLY A 275 11.15 -9.89 2.48
N GLN A 276 11.15 -10.14 3.80
CA GLN A 276 12.30 -10.67 4.54
C GLN A 276 12.66 -12.09 4.10
N ASN A 277 11.63 -12.91 3.83
CA ASN A 277 11.78 -14.27 3.36
C ASN A 277 11.83 -14.36 1.84
N GLN A 278 11.91 -13.24 1.09
CA GLN A 278 12.02 -13.24 -0.37
C GLN A 278 10.93 -14.09 -1.06
N VAL A 279 9.69 -13.96 -0.60
CA VAL A 279 8.54 -14.66 -1.19
C VAL A 279 8.30 -14.14 -2.61
N ASP A 280 8.20 -15.06 -3.57
CA ASP A 280 7.96 -14.74 -4.98
C ASP A 280 6.47 -14.54 -5.26
N LEU A 281 5.63 -15.45 -4.73
CA LEU A 281 4.18 -15.48 -4.93
C LEU A 281 3.44 -15.55 -3.59
N MET A 282 2.54 -14.61 -3.35
CA MET A 282 1.60 -14.62 -2.23
C MET A 282 0.22 -15.08 -2.70
N LEU A 283 -0.36 -16.05 -1.99
CA LEU A 283 -1.75 -16.46 -2.17
C LEU A 283 -2.62 -15.75 -1.13
N GLN A 284 -3.68 -15.09 -1.60
CA GLN A 284 -4.63 -14.41 -0.75
C GLN A 284 -6.06 -14.91 -1.00
N ALA A 285 -6.57 -15.71 -0.07
CA ALA A 285 -8.00 -15.96 0.04
C ALA A 285 -8.65 -14.81 0.80
N SER A 286 -9.80 -14.33 0.34
CA SER A 286 -10.51 -13.25 1.02
C SER A 286 -12.02 -13.38 0.87
N TRP A 287 -12.74 -12.90 1.86
CA TRP A 287 -14.17 -12.66 1.83
C TRP A 287 -14.41 -11.26 2.38
N THR A 288 -15.09 -10.43 1.59
CA THR A 288 -15.35 -9.03 1.95
C THR A 288 -16.83 -8.71 1.78
N TRP A 289 -17.22 -7.45 1.98
CA TRP A 289 -18.59 -7.00 1.75
C TRP A 289 -18.60 -5.57 1.22
N GLY A 290 -19.66 -5.20 0.51
CA GLY A 290 -19.92 -3.82 0.11
C GLY A 290 -18.71 -3.07 -0.48
N PRO A 291 -18.59 -1.75 -0.22
CA PRO A 291 -17.48 -0.95 -0.73
C PRO A 291 -16.11 -1.33 -0.16
N ILE A 292 -16.04 -1.94 1.03
CA ILE A 292 -14.77 -2.25 1.70
C ILE A 292 -13.95 -3.25 0.87
N GLY A 293 -14.59 -4.16 0.13
CA GLY A 293 -13.88 -5.11 -0.74
C GLY A 293 -12.97 -4.46 -1.77
N THR A 294 -13.38 -3.32 -2.36
CA THR A 294 -12.56 -2.57 -3.31
C THR A 294 -11.41 -1.84 -2.62
N PHE A 295 -11.67 -1.19 -1.48
CA PHE A 295 -10.63 -0.48 -0.72
C PHE A 295 -9.58 -1.45 -0.17
N HIS A 296 -10.02 -2.62 0.31
CA HIS A 296 -9.17 -3.67 0.83
C HIS A 296 -8.23 -4.21 -0.24
N ALA A 297 -8.75 -4.56 -1.42
CA ALA A 297 -7.91 -5.01 -2.53
C ALA A 297 -6.87 -3.97 -2.98
N ARG A 298 -7.24 -2.68 -2.99
CA ARG A 298 -6.29 -1.59 -3.28
C ARG A 298 -5.19 -1.49 -2.21
N GLY A 299 -5.55 -1.57 -0.93
CA GLY A 299 -4.56 -1.61 0.15
C GLY A 299 -3.63 -2.81 0.04
N ASN A 300 -4.17 -3.99 -0.25
CA ASN A 300 -3.40 -5.23 -0.38
C ASN A 300 -2.48 -5.20 -1.60
N SER A 301 -2.87 -4.51 -2.68
CA SER A 301 -1.99 -4.29 -3.83
C SER A 301 -0.75 -3.45 -3.49
N LEU A 302 -0.85 -2.53 -2.52
CA LEU A 302 0.33 -1.81 -2.04
C LEU A 302 1.27 -2.73 -1.27
N ARG A 303 0.75 -3.75 -0.56
CA ARG A 303 1.59 -4.75 0.13
C ARG A 303 2.47 -5.52 -0.85
N ALA A 304 1.96 -5.84 -2.04
CA ALA A 304 2.74 -6.46 -3.11
C ALA A 304 3.89 -5.56 -3.59
N ILE A 305 3.63 -4.25 -3.75
CA ILE A 305 4.64 -3.26 -4.16
C ILE A 305 5.68 -3.04 -3.06
N GLU A 306 5.23 -2.93 -1.80
CA GLU A 306 6.08 -2.75 -0.63
C GLU A 306 7.04 -3.92 -0.45
N ASN A 307 6.52 -5.14 -0.51
CA ASN A 307 7.25 -6.35 -0.18
C ASN A 307 7.76 -7.12 -1.39
N GLY A 308 7.61 -6.58 -2.60
CA GLY A 308 8.32 -7.10 -3.77
C GLY A 308 7.82 -8.43 -4.33
N PHE A 309 6.60 -8.86 -3.98
CA PHE A 309 6.04 -10.14 -4.42
C PHE A 309 4.94 -9.97 -5.48
N THR A 310 4.65 -11.04 -6.22
CA THR A 310 3.41 -11.19 -6.98
C THR A 310 2.32 -11.76 -6.08
N MET A 311 1.07 -11.34 -6.24
CA MET A 311 -0.06 -11.76 -5.43
C MET A 311 -1.19 -12.28 -6.31
N LEU A 312 -1.65 -13.50 -6.05
CA LEU A 312 -2.93 -14.00 -6.54
C LEU A 312 -3.96 -13.85 -5.43
N ARG A 313 -4.97 -13.01 -5.66
CA ARG A 313 -6.08 -12.79 -4.74
C ARG A 313 -7.35 -13.39 -5.30
N CYS A 314 -7.95 -14.32 -4.58
CA CYS A 314 -9.30 -14.82 -4.83
C CYS A 314 -10.22 -14.35 -3.70
N GLY A 315 -11.08 -13.37 -4.02
CA GLY A 315 -11.95 -12.70 -3.07
C GLY A 315 -13.44 -12.91 -3.39
N SER A 316 -14.28 -13.22 -2.41
CA SER A 316 -15.74 -13.18 -2.58
C SER A 316 -16.33 -11.83 -2.13
N GLN A 317 -17.42 -11.40 -2.79
CA GLN A 317 -18.08 -10.11 -2.58
C GLN A 317 -17.09 -8.93 -2.54
N GLY A 318 -16.17 -8.90 -3.51
CA GLY A 318 -15.03 -7.99 -3.51
C GLY A 318 -14.31 -7.96 -4.84
N MET A 319 -12.97 -7.90 -4.79
CA MET A 319 -12.11 -7.94 -5.97
C MET A 319 -11.19 -9.14 -5.93
N SER A 320 -11.15 -9.90 -7.03
CA SER A 320 -10.14 -10.93 -7.30
C SER A 320 -9.16 -10.44 -8.36
N GLY A 321 -7.92 -10.89 -8.32
CA GLY A 321 -6.91 -10.37 -9.25
C GLY A 321 -5.50 -10.88 -9.06
N VAL A 322 -4.66 -10.50 -10.02
CA VAL A 322 -3.21 -10.63 -9.96
C VAL A 322 -2.60 -9.24 -9.80
N PHE A 323 -1.83 -9.06 -8.74
CA PHE A 323 -1.12 -7.83 -8.43
C PHE A 323 0.37 -8.12 -8.38
N THR A 324 1.22 -7.25 -8.89
CA THR A 324 2.66 -7.50 -8.93
C THR A 324 3.43 -6.45 -8.14
N ALA A 325 4.72 -6.70 -7.92
CA ALA A 325 5.64 -5.77 -7.25
C ALA A 325 5.80 -4.41 -7.96
N THR A 326 5.41 -4.31 -9.24
CA THR A 326 5.41 -3.06 -10.01
C THR A 326 4.00 -2.66 -10.42
N SER A 327 3.68 -1.40 -10.21
CA SER A 327 2.33 -0.83 -10.38
C SER A 327 1.84 -0.72 -11.84
N ASP A 328 2.70 -0.91 -12.82
CA ASP A 328 2.40 -0.82 -14.26
C ASP A 328 2.57 -2.16 -14.99
N SER A 329 2.71 -3.26 -14.25
CA SER A 329 2.94 -4.57 -14.84
C SER A 329 1.84 -4.93 -15.84
N PRO A 330 2.20 -5.45 -17.04
CA PRO A 330 1.23 -5.83 -18.06
C PRO A 330 0.36 -7.04 -17.63
N TYR A 331 0.73 -7.73 -16.55
CA TYR A 331 -0.04 -8.86 -16.02
C TYR A 331 -1.01 -8.46 -14.90
N GLN A 332 -1.09 -7.17 -14.56
CA GLN A 332 -2.03 -6.74 -13.55
C GLN A 332 -3.46 -6.93 -14.03
N GLN A 333 -4.22 -7.75 -13.32
CA GLN A 333 -5.59 -8.13 -13.64
C GLN A 333 -6.45 -7.98 -12.38
N GLN A 334 -7.66 -7.45 -12.51
CA GLN A 334 -8.60 -7.38 -11.40
C GLN A 334 -10.04 -7.42 -11.92
N PHE A 335 -10.90 -8.16 -11.25
CA PHE A 335 -12.32 -8.26 -11.56
C PHE A 335 -13.12 -8.19 -10.26
N ALA A 336 -14.29 -7.55 -10.35
CA ALA A 336 -15.26 -7.63 -9.28
C ALA A 336 -15.80 -9.06 -9.21
N THR A 337 -15.89 -9.60 -8.01
CA THR A 337 -16.31 -10.97 -7.78
C THR A 337 -17.41 -11.06 -6.75
N LEU A 338 -18.52 -11.66 -7.15
CA LEU A 338 -19.58 -12.19 -6.30
C LEU A 338 -19.30 -13.66 -5.96
N SER A 339 -20.14 -14.24 -5.12
CA SER A 339 -20.10 -15.64 -4.72
C SER A 339 -20.48 -16.57 -5.88
N ASN A 340 -20.10 -17.83 -5.78
CA ASN A 340 -20.52 -18.92 -6.66
C ASN A 340 -20.09 -18.77 -8.14
N GLN A 341 -18.81 -18.45 -8.35
CA GLN A 341 -18.24 -18.36 -9.70
C GLN A 341 -16.79 -18.82 -9.73
N THR A 342 -16.27 -19.04 -10.93
CA THR A 342 -14.87 -19.34 -11.18
C THR A 342 -14.24 -18.31 -12.10
N LEU A 343 -12.94 -18.06 -11.92
CA LEU A 343 -12.17 -17.15 -12.77
C LEU A 343 -10.83 -17.78 -13.13
N ILE A 344 -10.28 -17.40 -14.28
CA ILE A 344 -8.92 -17.75 -14.70
C ILE A 344 -8.14 -16.46 -14.94
N PHE A 345 -6.94 -16.41 -14.36
CA PHE A 345 -5.98 -15.32 -14.50
C PHE A 345 -4.72 -15.79 -15.22
N GLN A 346 -4.07 -14.87 -15.92
CA GLN A 346 -2.70 -15.06 -16.40
C GLN A 346 -1.73 -14.68 -15.28
N LEU A 347 -1.14 -15.66 -14.60
CA LEU A 347 -0.22 -15.46 -13.48
C LEU A 347 1.23 -15.53 -14.00
N PRO A 348 1.97 -14.41 -14.00
CA PRO A 348 3.38 -14.44 -14.39
C PRO A 348 4.21 -15.04 -13.25
N ARG A 349 5.18 -15.88 -13.62
CA ARG A 349 6.17 -16.39 -12.66
C ARG A 349 7.34 -15.43 -12.60
N LEU A 350 7.26 -14.52 -11.64
CA LEU A 350 8.27 -13.49 -11.44
C LEU A 350 9.01 -13.78 -10.13
N PRO A 351 10.34 -13.67 -10.11
CA PRO A 351 11.07 -13.74 -8.86
C PRO A 351 10.78 -12.51 -8.00
N TYR A 352 11.01 -12.66 -6.70
CA TYR A 352 10.96 -11.62 -5.70
C TYR A 352 11.83 -10.42 -6.12
N THR A 353 11.28 -9.22 -5.98
CA THR A 353 11.94 -7.96 -6.27
C THR A 353 12.33 -7.26 -4.98
N ARG A 354 13.63 -7.00 -4.78
CA ARG A 354 14.09 -6.23 -3.62
C ARG A 354 13.55 -4.80 -3.66
N THR A 355 13.05 -4.33 -2.52
CA THR A 355 12.57 -2.95 -2.34
C THR A 355 13.32 -2.32 -1.18
N THR A 356 13.50 -0.99 -1.17
CA THR A 356 14.10 -0.35 0.01
C THR A 356 13.18 -0.43 1.22
N TYR A 357 11.87 -0.53 1.01
CA TYR A 357 10.91 -0.78 2.07
C TYR A 357 11.21 -2.10 2.80
N THR A 358 11.57 -3.19 2.12
CA THR A 358 11.90 -4.44 2.84
C THR A 358 13.13 -4.32 3.76
N VAL A 359 14.04 -3.37 3.47
CA VAL A 359 15.22 -3.09 4.30
C VAL A 359 14.86 -2.27 5.53
N PHE A 360 14.10 -1.17 5.35
CA PHE A 360 13.78 -0.24 6.44
C PHE A 360 12.43 -0.52 7.12
N ARG A 361 11.57 -1.33 6.51
CA ARG A 361 10.22 -1.70 6.96
C ARG A 361 9.40 -0.47 7.34
N GLY A 362 8.61 -0.57 8.41
CA GLY A 362 7.90 0.55 9.03
C GLY A 362 8.78 1.60 9.73
N ALA A 363 10.12 1.55 9.67
CA ALA A 363 10.97 2.49 10.41
C ALA A 363 10.73 3.94 9.99
N PHE A 364 10.39 4.21 8.73
CA PHE A 364 10.06 5.56 8.27
C PHE A 364 8.96 6.22 9.12
N GLY A 365 7.86 5.49 9.37
CA GLY A 365 6.77 5.99 10.22
C GLY A 365 7.22 6.28 11.64
N TRP A 366 8.04 5.41 12.24
CA TRP A 366 8.59 5.61 13.58
C TRP A 366 9.56 6.79 13.66
N ILE A 367 10.38 7.00 12.63
CA ILE A 367 11.27 8.16 12.54
C ILE A 367 10.44 9.45 12.44
N CYS A 368 9.41 9.48 11.60
CA CYS A 368 8.49 10.62 11.51
C CYS A 368 7.82 10.92 12.85
N LEU A 369 7.36 9.90 13.57
CA LEU A 369 6.75 10.05 14.88
C LEU A 369 7.75 10.62 15.91
N ALA A 370 8.97 10.07 15.96
CA ALA A 370 10.02 10.55 16.86
C ALA A 370 10.39 12.00 16.58
N LEU A 371 10.60 12.39 15.32
CA LEU A 371 10.90 13.76 14.93
C LEU A 371 9.73 14.71 15.25
N GLY A 372 8.49 14.26 15.04
CA GLY A 372 7.28 14.99 15.42
C GLY A 372 7.23 15.29 16.93
N LEU A 373 7.46 14.27 17.77
CA LEU A 373 7.48 14.45 19.23
C LEU A 373 8.63 15.35 19.69
N LEU A 374 9.82 15.22 19.10
CA LEU A 374 10.98 16.06 19.42
C LEU A 374 10.74 17.53 19.06
N SER A 375 10.15 17.79 17.88
CA SER A 375 9.79 19.15 17.47
C SER A 375 8.72 19.76 18.38
N LEU A 376 7.71 18.99 18.78
CA LEU A 376 6.70 19.44 19.74
C LEU A 376 7.32 19.78 21.10
N LEU A 377 8.19 18.90 21.61
CA LEU A 377 8.91 19.13 22.87
C LEU A 377 9.76 20.41 22.80
N TYR A 378 10.48 20.61 21.69
CA TYR A 378 11.27 21.82 21.47
C TYR A 378 10.40 23.09 21.47
N LEU A 379 9.23 23.06 20.83
CA LEU A 379 8.29 24.19 20.84
C LEU A 379 7.75 24.48 22.24
N ILE A 380 7.40 23.45 23.02
CA ILE A 380 6.95 23.60 24.40
C ILE A 380 8.06 24.23 25.25
N VAL A 381 9.26 23.66 25.24
CA VAL A 381 10.40 24.14 26.04
C VAL A 381 10.77 25.57 25.65
N SER A 382 10.85 25.88 24.35
CA SER A 382 11.15 27.24 23.88
C SER A 382 10.06 28.25 24.26
N SER A 383 8.78 27.87 24.25
CA SER A 383 7.69 28.72 24.70
C SER A 383 7.76 29.02 26.20
N ILE A 384 8.10 28.01 27.02
CA ILE A 384 8.28 28.16 28.47
C ILE A 384 9.48 29.06 28.75
N MET A 385 10.62 28.82 28.09
CA MET A 385 11.81 29.66 28.25
C MET A 385 11.54 31.12 27.85
N ARG A 386 10.81 31.38 26.77
CA ARG A 386 10.39 32.74 26.40
C ARG A 386 9.53 33.39 27.47
N ARG A 387 8.56 32.67 28.04
CA ARG A 387 7.71 33.18 29.15
C ARG A 387 8.51 33.47 30.42
N VAL A 388 9.47 32.60 30.76
CA VAL A 388 10.37 32.82 31.92
C VAL A 388 11.28 34.01 31.69
N SER A 389 11.81 34.18 30.47
CA SER A 389 12.63 35.34 30.10
C SER A 389 11.85 36.65 30.22
N LEU A 390 10.61 36.70 29.70
CA LEU A 390 9.76 37.88 29.78
C LEU A 390 9.37 38.25 31.22
N ARG A 391 9.23 37.25 32.11
CA ARG A 391 8.98 37.47 33.55
C ARG A 391 10.21 37.93 34.33
N ARG A 392 11.42 37.75 33.82
CA ARG A 392 12.66 38.23 34.45
C ARG A 392 13.06 39.64 33.99
N SER A 393 12.50 40.12 32.89
CA SER A 393 12.72 41.47 32.35
C SER A 393 11.70 42.51 32.85
N HIS A 394 10.69 42.08 33.60
CA HIS A 394 9.78 42.91 34.39
C HIS A 394 10.10 42.69 35.86
#